data_AF-A0A840QHK4-F1
#
_entry.id   AF-A0A840QHK4-F1
#
_cell.length_a   1.000
_cell.length_b   1.000
_cell.length_c   1.000
_cell.angle_alpha   90.00
_cell.angle_beta   90.00
_cell.angle_gamma   90.00
#
_symmetry.space_group_name_H-M   'P 1'
#
loop_
_entity.id
_entity.type
_entity.pdbx_description
1 polymer ?
#
loop_
_entity_poly.entity_id
_entity_poly.type
_entity_poly.pdbx_seq_one_letter_code
_entity_poly.pdbx_strand_id
1 'polypeptide(L)'
;MRAADVRAARDIREWSPEWAVTRSRAISAAAAGDLEPLSRFIEQGLGTEDAVKANLAYWAYWVGEIPERWISDAAMLTNGQPWSGELLLGSLLDGLEHAPYRDLCAHALNALIPFRRGLDRPDLRRRVLDTVDRATASNEFARSSLRKLDQLSYALRSPHA
;
A
#
# COMPACT_ATOMS: atom_id res chain seq x y z
N MET A 1 33.10 5.70 -20.90
CA MET A 1 31.92 5.39 -20.07
C MET A 1 31.00 6.61 -20.09
N ARG A 2 29.99 6.65 -20.97
CA ARG A 2 29.18 7.85 -21.23
C ARG A 2 27.91 7.84 -20.38
N ALA A 3 27.65 8.97 -19.75
CA ALA A 3 26.45 9.31 -18.97
C ALA A 3 25.25 9.53 -19.90
N ALA A 4 24.65 8.44 -20.38
CA ALA A 4 23.47 8.48 -21.22
C ALA A 4 22.59 7.25 -20.98
N ASP A 5 21.96 7.12 -19.79
CA ASP A 5 20.71 6.32 -19.67
C ASP A 5 19.93 6.48 -18.34
N VAL A 6 19.87 7.68 -17.75
CA VAL A 6 19.28 7.85 -16.39
C VAL A 6 17.92 8.57 -16.40
N ARG A 7 17.32 8.85 -17.58
CA ARG A 7 16.04 9.57 -17.67
C ARG A 7 15.07 9.03 -18.73
N ALA A 8 15.11 7.74 -19.04
CA ALA A 8 13.88 7.11 -19.51
C ALA A 8 12.94 7.08 -18.30
N ALA A 9 11.82 7.79 -18.37
CA ALA A 9 10.72 7.58 -17.42
C ALA A 9 10.28 6.13 -17.60
N ARG A 10 10.87 5.24 -16.81
CA ARG A 10 10.58 3.80 -16.83
C ARG A 10 9.09 3.65 -16.59
N ASP A 11 8.43 2.88 -17.44
CA ASP A 11 6.98 2.74 -17.35
C ASP A 11 6.63 2.00 -16.06
N ILE A 12 6.16 2.76 -15.07
CA ILE A 12 5.68 2.22 -13.80
C ILE A 12 4.17 2.07 -13.79
N ARG A 13 3.47 2.33 -14.90
CA ARG A 13 2.00 2.25 -14.94
C ARG A 13 1.50 0.81 -14.83
N GLU A 14 2.33 -0.13 -15.23
CA GLU A 14 2.07 -1.56 -15.15
C GLU A 14 3.07 -2.25 -14.23
N TRP A 15 2.66 -3.39 -13.69
CA TRP A 15 3.54 -4.21 -12.87
C TRP A 15 4.73 -4.74 -13.71
N SER A 16 5.92 -4.71 -13.12
CA SER A 16 7.16 -5.28 -13.64
C SER A 16 8.16 -5.51 -12.49
N PRO A 17 9.25 -6.26 -12.68
CA PRO A 17 10.32 -6.31 -11.68
C PRO A 17 10.89 -4.93 -11.34
N GLU A 18 11.04 -4.05 -12.34
CA GLU A 18 11.49 -2.67 -12.16
C GLU A 18 10.50 -1.82 -11.36
N TRP A 19 9.19 -2.11 -11.48
CA TRP A 19 8.16 -1.51 -10.64
C TRP A 19 8.39 -1.82 -9.16
N ALA A 20 8.75 -3.05 -8.80
CA ALA A 20 9.00 -3.46 -7.42
C ALA A 20 10.24 -2.77 -6.83
N VAL A 21 11.29 -2.60 -7.64
CA VAL A 21 12.47 -1.81 -7.30
C VAL A 21 12.10 -0.34 -7.09
N THR A 22 11.26 0.23 -7.98
CA THR A 22 10.84 1.63 -7.90
C THR A 22 10.01 1.90 -6.64
N ARG A 23 9.08 1.01 -6.31
CA ARG A 23 8.32 1.03 -5.05
C ARG A 23 9.24 1.09 -3.84
N SER A 24 10.22 0.17 -3.78
CA SER A 24 11.13 0.06 -2.63
C SER A 24 12.01 1.28 -2.47
N ARG A 25 12.49 1.84 -3.60
CA ARG A 25 13.22 3.11 -3.63
C ARG A 25 12.36 4.28 -3.16
N ALA A 26 11.10 4.33 -3.56
CA ALA A 26 10.19 5.39 -3.14
C ALA A 26 9.90 5.36 -1.63
N ILE A 27 9.72 4.18 -1.05
CA ILE A 27 9.60 4.00 0.42
C ILE A 27 10.88 4.46 1.12
N SER A 28 12.05 4.07 0.59
CA SER A 28 13.35 4.44 1.17
C SER A 28 13.61 5.95 1.10
N ALA A 29 13.24 6.59 -0.02
CA ALA A 29 13.34 8.05 -0.19
C ALA A 29 12.43 8.78 0.80
N ALA A 30 11.18 8.32 0.96
CA ALA A 30 10.26 8.89 1.95
C ALA A 30 10.81 8.76 3.38
N ALA A 31 11.42 7.61 3.72
CA ALA A 31 12.11 7.43 4.99
C ALA A 31 13.30 8.38 5.21
N ALA A 32 13.93 8.84 4.12
CA ALA A 32 14.98 9.87 4.15
C ALA A 32 14.43 11.31 4.09
N GLY A 33 13.10 11.50 4.07
CA GLY A 33 12.44 12.81 4.02
C GLY A 33 12.10 13.32 2.62
N ASP A 34 12.43 12.59 1.56
CA ASP A 34 12.04 12.93 0.19
C ASP A 34 10.74 12.21 -0.21
N LEU A 35 9.64 12.95 -0.17
CA LEU A 35 8.30 12.42 -0.46
C LEU A 35 7.97 12.39 -1.96
N GLU A 36 8.71 13.11 -2.82
CA GLU A 36 8.38 13.23 -4.25
C GLU A 36 8.35 11.86 -4.96
N PRO A 37 9.35 10.96 -4.78
CA PRO A 37 9.32 9.64 -5.41
C PRO A 37 8.11 8.81 -4.99
N LEU A 38 7.68 8.94 -3.73
CA LEU A 38 6.52 8.22 -3.20
C LEU A 38 5.21 8.76 -3.80
N SER A 39 5.03 10.08 -3.84
CA SER A 39 3.86 10.69 -4.47
C SER A 39 3.74 10.27 -5.93
N ARG A 40 4.84 10.33 -6.69
CA ARG A 40 4.88 9.87 -8.08
C ARG A 40 4.51 8.39 -8.22
N PHE A 41 5.05 7.54 -7.36
CA PHE A 41 4.75 6.11 -7.37
C PHE A 41 3.28 5.83 -7.04
N ILE A 42 2.67 6.54 -6.10
CA ILE A 42 1.26 6.38 -5.78
C ILE A 42 0.37 6.80 -6.96
N GLU A 43 0.69 7.92 -7.61
CA GLU A 43 -0.09 8.46 -8.72
C GLU A 43 -0.02 7.60 -9.98
N GLN A 44 1.17 7.07 -10.29
CA GLN A 44 1.42 6.37 -11.56
C GLN A 44 1.49 4.86 -11.39
N GLY A 45 2.06 4.41 -10.27
CA GLY A 45 2.40 3.02 -9.99
C GLY A 45 1.26 2.15 -9.48
N LEU A 46 0.15 2.73 -9.01
CA LEU A 46 -0.99 1.99 -8.48
C LEU A 46 -2.22 2.07 -9.39
N GLY A 47 -2.00 2.26 -10.69
CA GLY A 47 -3.07 2.50 -11.67
C GLY A 47 -3.82 1.24 -12.13
N THR A 48 -3.22 0.05 -11.99
CA THR A 48 -3.82 -1.22 -12.43
C THR A 48 -4.14 -2.14 -11.26
N GLU A 49 -5.11 -3.04 -11.44
CA GLU A 49 -5.48 -4.02 -10.42
C GLU A 49 -4.29 -4.93 -10.06
N ASP A 50 -3.50 -5.33 -11.06
CA ASP A 50 -2.31 -6.17 -10.86
C ASP A 50 -1.22 -5.45 -10.05
N ALA A 51 -0.97 -4.17 -10.31
CA ALA A 51 -0.02 -3.39 -9.52
C ALA A 51 -0.48 -3.21 -8.07
N VAL A 52 -1.79 -3.03 -7.84
CA VAL A 52 -2.38 -2.96 -6.50
C VAL A 52 -2.25 -4.31 -5.78
N LYS A 53 -2.58 -5.42 -6.44
CA LYS A 53 -2.42 -6.78 -5.87
C LYS A 53 -0.96 -7.07 -5.54
N ALA A 54 -0.05 -6.74 -6.45
CA ALA A 54 1.38 -6.90 -6.25
C ALA A 54 1.89 -6.08 -5.06
N ASN A 55 1.45 -4.82 -4.92
CA ASN A 55 1.77 -3.98 -3.75
C ASN A 55 1.37 -4.67 -2.44
N LEU A 56 0.15 -5.20 -2.37
CA LEU A 56 -0.36 -5.87 -1.17
C LEU A 56 0.40 -7.17 -0.87
N ALA A 57 0.58 -8.04 -1.88
CA ALA A 57 1.29 -9.30 -1.73
C ALA A 57 2.75 -9.08 -1.29
N TYR A 58 3.43 -8.11 -1.88
CA TYR A 58 4.81 -7.81 -1.54
C TYR A 58 4.96 -7.28 -0.13
N TRP A 59 4.04 -6.44 0.31
CA TRP A 59 4.04 -5.95 1.68
C TRP A 59 3.71 -7.05 2.68
N ALA A 60 2.71 -7.89 2.38
CA ALA A 60 2.36 -9.08 3.16
C ALA A 60 3.57 -10.01 3.35
N TYR A 61 4.35 -10.24 2.29
CA TYR A 61 5.60 -11.00 2.37
C TYR A 61 6.58 -10.38 3.38
N TRP A 62 6.82 -9.07 3.31
CA TRP A 62 7.77 -8.41 4.21
C TRP A 62 7.32 -8.33 5.67
N VAL A 63 6.02 -8.28 5.95
CA VAL A 63 5.50 -8.33 7.33
C VAL A 63 5.42 -9.76 7.89
N GLY A 64 5.88 -10.76 7.12
CA GLY A 64 5.94 -12.16 7.55
C GLY A 64 4.61 -12.93 7.42
N GLU A 65 3.65 -12.38 6.69
CA GLU A 65 2.35 -13.00 6.48
C GLU A 65 2.38 -14.11 5.42
N ILE A 66 3.34 -14.04 4.49
CA ILE A 66 3.57 -15.07 3.48
C ILE A 66 4.82 -15.86 3.89
N PRO A 67 4.69 -17.11 4.35
CA PRO A 67 5.82 -17.90 4.84
C PRO A 67 6.72 -18.42 3.72
N GLU A 68 6.22 -18.50 2.48
CA GLU A 68 6.98 -19.01 1.34
C GLU A 68 8.06 -18.03 0.92
N ARG A 69 9.31 -18.53 0.82
CA ARG A 69 10.42 -17.75 0.28
C ARG A 69 10.21 -17.51 -1.21
N TRP A 70 10.20 -16.24 -1.60
CA TRP A 70 10.12 -15.88 -3.01
C TRP A 70 11.49 -15.97 -3.70
N ILE A 71 11.51 -16.63 -4.85
CA ILE A 71 12.70 -16.77 -5.71
C ILE A 71 12.72 -15.77 -6.87
N SER A 72 11.60 -15.07 -7.10
CA SER A 72 11.42 -14.07 -8.15
C SER A 72 10.28 -13.12 -7.78
N ASP A 73 10.38 -11.86 -8.20
CA ASP A 73 9.33 -10.84 -8.00
C ASP A 73 8.02 -11.22 -8.70
N ALA A 74 8.04 -12.11 -9.70
CA ALA A 74 6.83 -12.65 -10.33
C ALA A 74 5.89 -13.36 -9.34
N ALA A 75 6.39 -13.77 -8.17
CA ALA A 75 5.59 -14.28 -7.07
C ALA A 75 4.52 -13.28 -6.59
N MET A 76 4.75 -11.98 -6.77
CA MET A 76 3.81 -10.91 -6.41
C MET A 76 2.45 -11.02 -7.11
N LEU A 77 2.42 -11.52 -8.35
CA LEU A 77 1.19 -11.71 -9.13
C LEU A 77 0.62 -13.12 -9.02
N THR A 78 1.50 -14.12 -8.88
CA THR A 78 1.13 -15.53 -9.00
C THR A 78 0.75 -16.17 -7.68
N ASN A 79 1.22 -15.63 -6.54
CA ASN A 79 1.00 -16.22 -5.23
C ASN A 79 -0.29 -15.72 -4.57
N GLY A 80 -1.38 -15.82 -5.33
CA GLY A 80 -2.73 -15.55 -4.87
C GLY A 80 -3.25 -16.72 -4.03
N GLN A 81 -3.07 -16.63 -2.71
CA GLN A 81 -3.71 -17.40 -1.61
C GLN A 81 -2.89 -18.53 -0.95
N PRO A 82 -3.11 -18.80 0.37
CA PRO A 82 -3.87 -18.02 1.34
C PRO A 82 -2.98 -17.37 2.42
N TRP A 83 -3.07 -16.05 2.53
CA TRP A 83 -2.60 -15.27 3.68
C TRP A 83 -3.77 -14.43 4.22
N SER A 84 -3.89 -14.27 5.55
CA SER A 84 -5.13 -13.77 6.16
C SER A 84 -5.32 -12.26 5.97
N GLY A 85 -4.20 -11.53 5.94
CA GLY A 85 -4.13 -10.07 5.83
C GLY A 85 -4.19 -9.36 7.17
N GLU A 86 -4.20 -10.10 8.28
CA GLU A 86 -4.27 -9.50 9.62
C GLU A 86 -2.95 -8.83 10.03
N LEU A 87 -1.79 -9.43 9.68
CA LEU A 87 -0.48 -8.83 9.97
C LEU A 87 -0.26 -7.59 9.09
N LEU A 88 -0.62 -7.68 7.80
CA LEU A 88 -0.56 -6.54 6.90
C LEU A 88 -1.50 -5.42 7.38
N LEU A 89 -2.74 -5.73 7.77
CA LEU A 89 -3.65 -4.73 8.34
C LEU A 89 -3.01 -4.03 9.55
N GLY A 90 -2.45 -4.79 10.49
CA GLY A 90 -1.75 -4.23 11.64
C GLY A 90 -0.61 -3.29 11.26
N SER A 91 0.25 -3.71 10.31
CA SER A 91 1.37 -2.90 9.82
C SER A 91 0.92 -1.63 9.09
N LEU A 92 -0.17 -1.70 8.32
CA LEU A 92 -0.71 -0.54 7.62
C LEU A 92 -1.31 0.49 8.59
N LEU A 93 -1.98 0.03 9.64
CA LEU A 93 -2.53 0.91 10.67
C LEU A 93 -1.41 1.63 11.46
N ASP A 94 -0.39 0.90 11.87
CA ASP A 94 0.81 1.48 12.51
C ASP A 94 1.51 2.49 11.58
N GLY A 95 1.70 2.11 10.31
CA GLY A 95 2.32 2.98 9.32
C GLY A 95 1.49 4.23 9.00
N LEU A 96 0.16 4.16 9.10
CA LEU A 96 -0.70 5.33 8.90
C LEU A 96 -0.47 6.41 9.98
N GLU A 97 -0.21 6.00 11.22
CA GLU A 97 0.03 6.92 12.33
C GLU A 97 1.48 7.43 12.37
N HIS A 98 2.45 6.56 12.02
CA HIS A 98 3.86 6.80 12.33
C HIS A 98 4.81 6.83 11.14
N ALA A 99 4.47 6.19 10.02
CA ALA A 99 5.43 6.04 8.93
C ALA A 99 5.57 7.32 8.08
N PRO A 100 6.77 7.57 7.53
CA PRO A 100 6.97 8.63 6.54
C PRO A 100 6.30 8.32 5.20
N TYR A 101 5.93 7.06 4.95
CA TYR A 101 5.22 6.60 3.75
C TYR A 101 3.70 6.39 3.99
N ARG A 102 3.11 7.10 4.96
CA ARG A 102 1.70 7.00 5.36
C ARG A 102 0.69 7.12 4.21
N ASP A 103 0.99 7.91 3.18
CA ASP A 103 0.15 8.00 1.98
C ASP A 103 0.03 6.65 1.26
N LEU A 104 1.14 5.90 1.17
CA LEU A 104 1.11 4.55 0.61
C LEU A 104 0.34 3.59 1.51
N CYS A 105 0.41 3.76 2.84
CA CYS A 105 -0.40 3.00 3.79
C CYS A 105 -1.90 3.25 3.57
N ALA A 106 -2.32 4.52 3.38
CA ALA A 106 -3.71 4.87 3.11
C ALA A 106 -4.24 4.20 1.83
N HIS A 107 -3.46 4.24 0.75
CA HIS A 107 -3.81 3.59 -0.52
C HIS A 107 -3.88 2.07 -0.39
N ALA A 108 -2.91 1.46 0.29
CA ALA A 108 -2.88 0.01 0.52
C ALA A 108 -4.04 -0.44 1.42
N LEU A 109 -4.38 0.31 2.47
CA LEU A 109 -5.47 -0.01 3.39
C LEU A 109 -6.83 0.00 2.68
N ASN A 110 -7.09 1.02 1.86
CA ASN A 110 -8.31 1.10 1.05
C ASN A 110 -8.43 -0.08 0.06
N ALA A 111 -7.31 -0.61 -0.43
CA ALA A 111 -7.29 -1.77 -1.32
C ALA A 111 -7.40 -3.11 -0.56
N LEU A 112 -6.83 -3.20 0.63
CA LEU A 112 -6.76 -4.44 1.41
C LEU A 112 -8.13 -4.95 1.83
N ILE A 113 -8.99 -4.07 2.35
CA ILE A 113 -10.31 -4.45 2.86
C ILE A 113 -11.18 -5.15 1.81
N PRO A 114 -11.39 -4.59 0.59
CA PRO A 114 -12.15 -5.30 -0.44
C PRO A 114 -11.43 -6.55 -0.97
N PHE A 115 -10.08 -6.56 -0.94
CA PHE A 115 -9.28 -7.72 -1.36
C PHE A 115 -9.36 -8.90 -0.37
N ARG A 116 -9.55 -8.61 0.93
CA ARG A 116 -9.60 -9.59 2.02
C ARG A 116 -10.90 -9.48 2.81
N ARG A 117 -11.98 -10.05 2.28
CA ARG A 117 -13.30 -10.08 2.94
C ARG A 117 -13.29 -10.65 4.37
N GLY A 118 -12.31 -11.51 4.71
CA GLY A 118 -12.14 -12.04 6.07
C GLY A 118 -11.80 -10.97 7.13
N LEU A 119 -11.33 -9.78 6.72
CA LEU A 119 -11.02 -8.67 7.61
C LEU A 119 -12.26 -7.84 7.99
N ASP A 120 -13.42 -8.18 7.44
CA ASP A 120 -14.65 -7.42 7.59
C ASP A 120 -15.41 -7.75 8.89
N ARG A 121 -14.72 -7.65 10.03
CA ARG A 121 -15.26 -7.95 11.37
C ARG A 121 -15.49 -6.67 12.19
N PRO A 122 -16.52 -6.59 13.05
CA PRO A 122 -16.85 -5.36 13.79
C PRO A 122 -15.69 -4.77 14.62
N ASP A 123 -14.87 -5.61 15.23
CA ASP A 123 -13.68 -5.23 16.00
C ASP A 123 -12.61 -4.58 15.12
N LEU A 124 -12.28 -5.21 13.99
CA LEU A 124 -11.31 -4.69 13.02
C LEU A 124 -11.81 -3.41 12.36
N ARG A 125 -13.10 -3.35 11.99
CA ARG A 125 -13.72 -2.13 11.44
C ARG A 125 -13.56 -0.95 12.39
N ARG A 126 -13.89 -1.14 13.67
CA ARG A 126 -13.74 -0.09 14.69
C ARG A 126 -12.28 0.34 14.82
N ARG A 127 -11.35 -0.62 14.91
CA ARG A 127 -9.92 -0.33 14.98
C ARG A 127 -9.43 0.49 13.78
N VAL A 128 -9.87 0.16 12.57
CA VAL A 128 -9.54 0.91 11.35
C VAL A 128 -10.07 2.33 11.45
N LEU A 129 -11.37 2.51 11.76
CA LEU A 129 -11.99 3.83 11.87
C LEU A 129 -11.30 4.71 12.91
N ASP A 130 -11.08 4.20 14.12
CA ASP A 130 -10.44 4.95 15.19
C ASP A 130 -9.00 5.39 14.81
N THR A 131 -8.28 4.53 14.09
CA THR A 131 -6.92 4.82 13.62
C THR A 131 -6.91 5.85 12.51
N VAL A 132 -7.83 5.75 11.54
CA VAL A 132 -7.98 6.75 10.48
C VAL A 132 -8.34 8.12 11.06
N ASP A 133 -9.26 8.16 12.02
CA ASP A 133 -9.67 9.41 12.69
C ASP A 133 -8.48 10.05 13.44
N ARG A 134 -7.69 9.26 14.19
CA ARG A 134 -6.47 9.77 14.86
C ARG A 134 -5.40 10.23 13.88
N ALA A 135 -5.13 9.42 12.84
CA ALA A 135 -4.07 9.70 11.89
C ALA A 135 -4.37 10.98 11.10
N THR A 136 -5.60 11.15 10.60
CA THR A 136 -6.00 12.35 9.84
C THR A 136 -6.05 13.62 10.69
N ALA A 137 -6.28 13.50 12.00
CA ALA A 137 -6.20 14.64 12.93
C ALA A 137 -4.76 15.06 13.25
N SER A 138 -3.81 14.11 13.24
CA SER A 138 -2.44 14.32 13.74
C SER A 138 -1.40 14.50 12.64
N ASN A 139 -1.73 14.15 11.39
CA ASN A 139 -0.79 14.10 10.29
C ASN A 139 -1.33 14.77 9.04
N GLU A 140 -0.41 15.34 8.25
CA GLU A 140 -0.70 15.78 6.89
C GLU A 140 -0.69 14.58 5.93
N PHE A 141 -1.61 14.61 4.96
CA PHE A 141 -1.78 13.61 3.91
C PHE A 141 -1.96 14.31 2.56
N ALA A 142 -1.56 13.63 1.49
CA ALA A 142 -1.92 14.06 0.15
C ALA A 142 -3.46 14.04 -0.02
N ARG A 143 -3.98 14.94 -0.86
CA ARG A 143 -5.44 15.00 -1.15
C ARG A 143 -5.99 13.69 -1.73
N SER A 144 -5.18 12.95 -2.48
CA SER A 144 -5.54 11.63 -3.00
C SER A 144 -5.71 10.61 -1.87
N SER A 145 -4.79 10.59 -0.91
CA SER A 145 -4.83 9.71 0.25
C SER A 145 -6.00 10.01 1.17
N LEU A 146 -6.27 11.29 1.47
CA LEU A 146 -7.46 11.69 2.25
C LEU A 146 -8.74 11.14 1.61
N ARG A 147 -8.89 11.29 0.29
CA ARG A 147 -10.03 10.74 -0.44
C ARG A 147 -10.14 9.22 -0.30
N LYS A 148 -9.02 8.48 -0.27
CA LYS A 148 -9.03 7.03 -0.03
C LYS A 148 -9.45 6.68 1.39
N LEU A 149 -8.99 7.44 2.38
CA LEU A 149 -9.40 7.26 3.77
C LEU A 149 -10.88 7.58 3.97
N ASP A 150 -11.39 8.63 3.34
CA ASP A 150 -12.81 8.98 3.36
C ASP A 150 -13.67 7.89 2.73
N GLN A 151 -13.27 7.38 1.55
CA GLN A 151 -13.93 6.27 0.87
C GLN A 151 -13.98 5.01 1.74
N LEU A 152 -12.86 4.67 2.36
CA LEU A 152 -12.76 3.55 3.28
C LEU A 152 -13.67 3.74 4.51
N SER A 153 -13.58 4.89 5.18
CA SER A 153 -14.39 5.21 6.36
C SER A 153 -15.88 5.16 6.06
N TYR A 154 -16.29 5.68 4.90
CA TYR A 154 -17.67 5.61 4.43
C TYR A 154 -18.13 4.16 4.20
N ALA A 155 -17.31 3.34 3.54
CA ALA A 155 -17.63 1.95 3.28
C ALA A 155 -17.77 1.13 4.58
N LEU A 156 -16.89 1.35 5.56
CA LEU A 156 -16.92 0.63 6.83
C LEU A 156 -18.05 1.04 7.78
N ARG A 157 -18.51 2.30 7.69
CA ARG A 157 -19.64 2.83 8.50
C ARG A 157 -20.99 2.49 7.89
N SER A 158 -21.04 2.20 6.60
CA SER A 158 -22.27 1.82 5.93
C SER A 158 -22.67 0.40 6.36
N PRO A 159 -23.89 0.16 6.85
CA PRO A 159 -24.39 -1.20 7.01
C PRO A 159 -24.44 -1.83 5.63
N HIS A 160 -23.64 -2.87 5.40
CA HIS A 160 -23.85 -3.73 4.25
C HIS A 160 -25.28 -4.26 4.33
N ALA A 161 -26.12 -3.88 3.37
CA ALA A 161 -27.47 -4.42 3.19
C ALA A 161 -27.41 -5.91 2.86
#